data_AF-A0A7K0CJX4-F1
#
_entry.id   AF-A0A7K0CJX4-F1
#
_cell.length_a   1.000
_cell.length_b   1.000
_cell.length_c   1.000
_cell.angle_alpha   90.00
_cell.angle_beta   90.00
_cell.angle_gamma   90.00
#
_symmetry.space_group_name_H-M   'P 1'
#
loop_
_entity.id
_entity.type
_entity.pdbx_description
1 polymer ?
#
loop_
_entity_poly.entity_id
_entity_poly.type
_entity_poly.pdbx_seq_one_letter_code
_entity_poly.pdbx_strand_id
1 'polypeptide(L)'
;MKTRADCCDNAGDALRRTLPEASDAFAELKQAAPGWSFTGSVPQMQQRWEALNKYLRSQLTQGAESFRLSAGEYHGIDIKAALGIARTSGGN
;
A
#
# COMPACT_ATOMS: atom_id res chain seq x y z
N MET A 1 -10.78 13.21 1.76
CA MET A 1 -9.45 12.58 1.60
C MET A 1 -9.22 11.39 2.53
N LYS A 2 -9.75 11.38 3.77
CA LYS A 2 -9.68 10.22 4.69
C LYS A 2 -10.08 8.88 4.06
N THR A 3 -11.24 8.84 3.37
CA THR A 3 -11.71 7.66 2.63
C THR A 3 -10.72 7.13 1.60
N ARG A 4 -9.90 7.99 0.98
CA ARG A 4 -8.90 7.57 -0.01
C ARG A 4 -7.68 6.94 0.64
N ALA A 5 -7.24 7.45 1.79
CA ALA A 5 -6.21 6.81 2.59
C ALA A 5 -6.65 5.41 3.06
N ASP A 6 -7.89 5.30 3.55
CA ASP A 6 -8.47 4.02 3.97
C ASP A 6 -8.56 3.02 2.81
N CYS A 7 -8.90 3.48 1.59
CA CYS A 7 -8.86 2.63 0.39
C CYS A 7 -7.45 2.11 0.08
N CYS A 8 -6.41 2.95 0.22
CA CYS A 8 -5.03 2.54 0.00
C CYS A 8 -4.58 1.50 1.03
N ASP A 9 -4.91 1.69 2.31
CA ASP A 9 -4.61 0.72 3.37
C ASP A 9 -5.30 -0.63 3.10
N ASN A 10 -6.59 -0.59 2.79
CA ASN A 10 -7.38 -1.80 2.50
C ASN A 10 -6.82 -2.56 1.29
N ALA A 11 -6.42 -1.86 0.22
CA ALA A 11 -5.78 -2.48 -0.93
C ALA A 11 -4.41 -3.08 -0.57
N GLY A 12 -3.62 -2.40 0.28
CA GLY A 12 -2.33 -2.90 0.76
C GLY A 12 -2.48 -4.18 1.58
N ASP A 13 -3.52 -4.25 2.41
CA ASP A 13 -3.85 -5.45 3.19
C ASP A 13 -4.37 -6.59 2.32
N ALA A 14 -5.23 -6.29 1.35
CA ALA A 14 -5.69 -7.28 0.39
C ALA A 14 -4.50 -7.91 -0.37
N LEU A 15 -3.55 -7.09 -0.84
CA LEU A 15 -2.33 -7.58 -1.45
C LEU A 15 -1.52 -8.43 -0.47
N ARG A 16 -1.33 -8.01 0.78
CA ARG A 16 -0.58 -8.79 1.76
C ARG A 16 -1.15 -10.20 1.98
N ARG A 17 -2.48 -10.35 1.95
CA ARG A 17 -3.17 -11.62 2.18
C ARG A 17 -2.94 -12.67 1.07
N THR A 18 -2.57 -12.23 -0.13
CA THR A 18 -2.26 -13.15 -1.24
C THR A 18 -0.91 -13.88 -1.09
N LEU A 19 -0.04 -13.46 -0.17
CA LEU A 19 1.29 -14.06 0.01
C LEU A 19 1.20 -15.51 0.54
N PRO A 20 0.45 -15.80 1.63
CA PRO A 20 0.19 -17.18 2.05
C PRO A 20 -0.44 -18.04 0.96
N GLU A 21 -1.48 -17.54 0.29
CA GLU A 21 -2.21 -18.29 -0.76
C GLU A 21 -1.28 -18.71 -1.91
N ALA A 22 -0.37 -17.82 -2.34
CA ALA A 22 0.63 -18.14 -3.34
C ALA A 22 1.66 -19.17 -2.85
N SER A 23 2.05 -19.11 -1.57
CA SER A 23 2.96 -20.07 -0.96
C SER A 23 2.32 -21.46 -0.81
N ASP A 24 1.05 -21.52 -0.45
CA ASP A 24 0.30 -22.77 -0.31
C ASP A 24 0.11 -23.44 -1.68
N ALA A 25 -0.30 -22.67 -2.69
CA ALA A 25 -0.41 -23.14 -4.07
C ALA A 25 0.95 -23.64 -4.62
N PHE A 26 2.06 -22.99 -4.25
CA PHE A 26 3.41 -23.46 -4.58
C PHE A 26 3.70 -24.83 -3.96
N ALA A 27 3.39 -25.01 -2.67
CA ALA A 27 3.63 -26.25 -1.96
C ALA A 27 2.83 -27.42 -2.55
N GLU A 28 1.55 -27.20 -2.83
CA GLU A 28 0.67 -28.18 -3.47
C GLU A 28 1.16 -28.58 -4.86
N LEU A 29 1.52 -27.60 -5.70
CA LEU A 29 2.01 -27.85 -7.05
C LEU A 29 3.30 -28.66 -7.05
N LYS A 30 4.23 -28.35 -6.13
CA LYS A 30 5.50 -29.08 -6.00
C LYS A 30 5.27 -30.54 -5.58
N GLN A 31 4.27 -30.81 -4.74
CA GLN A 31 3.90 -32.18 -4.35
C GLN A 31 3.23 -32.95 -5.49
N ALA A 32 2.39 -32.28 -6.30
CA ALA A 32 1.64 -32.92 -7.39
C ALA A 32 2.48 -33.24 -8.63
N ALA A 33 3.60 -32.52 -8.87
CA ALA A 33 4.41 -32.66 -10.07
C ALA A 33 5.89 -33.05 -9.79
N PRO A 34 6.16 -34.16 -9.07
CA PRO A 34 7.53 -34.59 -8.82
C PRO A 34 8.24 -34.95 -10.14
N GLY A 35 9.41 -34.35 -10.37
CA GLY A 35 10.26 -34.61 -11.54
C GLY A 35 9.98 -33.71 -12.76
N TRP A 36 9.03 -32.79 -12.68
CA TRP A 36 8.78 -31.83 -13.76
C TRP A 36 9.80 -30.71 -13.73
N SER A 37 10.49 -30.44 -14.84
CA SER A 37 11.50 -29.38 -14.93
C SER A 37 10.94 -27.98 -14.62
N PHE A 38 9.66 -27.75 -14.92
CA PHE A 38 8.96 -26.51 -14.60
C PHE A 38 8.91 -26.21 -13.10
N THR A 39 8.90 -27.19 -12.19
CA THR A 39 8.87 -26.92 -10.74
C THR A 39 10.10 -26.16 -10.25
N GLY A 40 11.19 -26.15 -11.03
CA GLY A 40 12.39 -25.35 -10.75
C GLY A 40 12.24 -23.85 -11.02
N SER A 41 11.30 -23.42 -11.87
CA SER A 41 11.03 -21.99 -12.15
C SER A 41 10.03 -21.36 -11.18
N VAL A 42 9.22 -22.18 -10.52
CA VAL A 42 8.17 -21.73 -9.60
C VAL A 42 8.72 -20.97 -8.37
N PRO A 43 9.87 -21.32 -7.75
CA PRO A 43 10.46 -20.53 -6.68
C PRO A 43 10.87 -19.12 -7.13
N GLN A 44 11.33 -18.99 -8.38
CA GLN A 44 11.72 -17.70 -8.95
C GLN A 44 10.48 -16.83 -9.19
N MET A 45 9.36 -17.45 -9.59
CA MET A 45 8.07 -16.78 -9.72
C MET A 45 7.54 -16.32 -8.36
N GLN A 46 7.67 -17.16 -7.32
CA GLN A 46 7.32 -16.80 -5.95
C GLN A 46 8.13 -15.59 -5.46
N GLN A 47 9.45 -15.60 -5.64
CA GLN A 47 10.31 -14.46 -5.25
C GLN A 47 9.95 -13.16 -5.99
N ARG A 48 9.63 -13.25 -7.29
CA ARG A 48 9.17 -12.11 -8.08
C ARG A 48 7.83 -11.57 -7.57
N TRP A 49 6.92 -12.47 -7.19
CA TRP A 49 5.64 -12.08 -6.60
C TRP A 49 5.82 -11.38 -5.26
N GLU A 50 6.63 -11.94 -4.37
CA GLU A 50 6.96 -11.33 -3.07
C GLU A 50 7.56 -9.93 -3.23
N ALA A 51 8.49 -9.75 -4.18
CA ALA A 51 9.11 -8.47 -4.48
C ALA A 51 8.09 -7.44 -5.01
N LEU A 52 7.23 -7.84 -5.95
CA LEU A 52 6.18 -6.97 -6.50
C LEU A 52 5.16 -6.59 -5.42
N ASN A 53 4.74 -7.56 -4.61
CA ASN A 53 3.81 -7.35 -3.51
C ASN A 53 4.34 -6.30 -2.51
N LYS A 54 5.61 -6.45 -2.11
CA LYS A 54 6.30 -5.48 -1.25
C LYS A 54 6.34 -4.09 -1.87
N TYR A 55 6.68 -4.00 -3.15
CA TYR A 55 6.71 -2.72 -3.87
C TYR A 55 5.34 -2.04 -3.91
N LEU A 56 4.28 -2.76 -4.32
CA LEU A 56 2.93 -2.21 -4.41
C LEU A 56 2.41 -1.74 -3.05
N ARG A 57 2.64 -2.51 -1.99
CA ARG A 57 2.27 -2.12 -0.62
C ARG A 57 2.99 -0.86 -0.14
N SER A 58 4.27 -0.71 -0.50
CA SER A 58 5.02 0.51 -0.20
C SER A 58 4.43 1.73 -0.92
N GLN A 59 4.09 1.60 -2.20
CA GLN A 59 3.45 2.68 -2.96
C GLN A 59 2.07 3.05 -2.38
N LEU A 60 1.27 2.06 -1.98
CA LEU A 60 -0.03 2.30 -1.35
C LEU A 60 0.11 3.00 0.01
N THR A 61 1.12 2.62 0.80
CA THR A 61 1.42 3.27 2.08
C THR A 61 1.78 4.74 1.89
N GLN A 62 2.68 5.03 0.94
CA GLN A 62 3.08 6.40 0.60
C GLN A 62 1.89 7.24 0.08
N GLY A 63 1.02 6.63 -0.73
CA GLY A 63 -0.21 7.26 -1.20
C GLY A 63 -1.17 7.58 -0.05
N ALA A 64 -1.37 6.64 0.88
CA ALA A 64 -2.20 6.84 2.06
C ALA A 64 -1.68 7.97 2.96
N GLU A 65 -0.37 8.00 3.22
CA GLU A 65 0.29 9.08 3.96
C GLU A 65 0.10 10.43 3.29
N SER A 66 0.28 10.51 1.97
CA SER A 66 0.06 11.74 1.20
C SER A 66 -1.39 12.25 1.36
N PHE A 67 -2.39 11.37 1.26
CA PHE A 67 -3.79 11.75 1.48
C PHE A 67 -4.07 12.22 2.91
N ARG A 68 -3.42 11.63 3.92
CA ARG A 68 -3.55 12.05 5.32
C ARG A 68 -2.92 13.41 5.55
N LEU A 69 -1.74 13.67 4.99
CA LEU A 69 -1.07 14.96 5.06
C LEU A 69 -1.93 16.07 4.43
N SER A 70 -2.41 15.86 3.20
CA SER A 70 -3.28 16.83 2.54
C SER A 70 -4.61 17.06 3.29
N ALA A 71 -5.18 16.01 3.90
CA ALA A 71 -6.36 16.16 4.75
C ALA A 71 -6.08 17.00 6.01
N GLY A 72 -4.93 16.78 6.65
CA GLY A 72 -4.50 17.52 7.84
C GLY A 72 -4.23 19.00 7.53
N GLU A 73 -3.57 19.30 6.42
CA GLU A 73 -3.32 20.67 5.97
C GLU A 73 -4.63 21.42 5.70
N TYR A 74 -5.57 20.79 4.99
CA TYR A 74 -6.88 21.39 4.71
C TYR A 74 -7.67 21.67 6.00
N HIS A 75 -7.71 20.71 6.93
CA HIS A 75 -8.37 20.90 8.22
C HIS A 75 -7.72 22.03 9.05
N GLY A 76 -6.39 22.16 8.99
CA GLY A 76 -5.68 23.25 9.66
C GLY A 76 -5.97 24.63 9.04
N ILE A 77 -6.19 24.71 7.73
CA ILE A 77 -6.61 25.94 7.05
C ILE A 77 -8.02 26.34 7.49
N ASP A 78 -8.95 25.39 7.51
CA ASP A 78 -10.35 25.64 7.94
C ASP A 78 -10.42 26.13 9.38
N ILE A 79 -9.63 25.55 10.30
CA ILE A 79 -9.55 26.00 11.69
C ILE A 79 -8.97 27.41 11.79
N LYS A 80 -7.90 27.72 11.05
CA LYS A 80 -7.31 29.07 11.07
C LYS A 80 -8.27 30.12 10.49
N ALA A 81 -9.02 29.76 9.46
CA ALA A 81 -10.07 30.61 8.89
C ALA A 81 -11.22 30.82 9.88
N ALA A 82 -11.69 29.75 10.54
CA ALA A 82 -12.76 29.81 11.55
C ALA A 82 -12.36 30.59 12.81
N LEU A 83 -11.08 30.54 13.20
CA LEU A 83 -10.53 31.29 14.32
C LEU A 83 -10.12 32.73 13.96
N GLY A 84 -10.27 33.15 12.69
CA GLY A 84 -9.90 34.49 12.23
C GLY A 84 -8.40 34.77 12.25
N ILE A 85 -7.55 33.74 12.33
CA ILE A 85 -6.07 33.87 12.40
C ILE A 85 -5.48 33.91 10.97
N ALA A 86 -6.18 34.58 10.05
CA ALA A 86 -5.68 34.85 8.71
C ALA A 86 -4.66 35.99 8.80
N ARG A 87 -3.39 35.59 8.98
CA ARG A 87 -2.14 36.39 8.93
C ARG A 87 -2.37 37.83 8.45
N THR A 88 -2.41 38.78 9.38
CA THR A 88 -2.16 40.18 9.06
C THR A 88 -0.70 40.30 8.63
N SER A 89 -0.46 40.28 7.32
CA SER A 89 0.79 40.77 6.75
C SER A 89 0.85 42.27 7.00
N GLY A 90 1.36 42.65 8.18
CA GLY A 90 1.75 44.01 8.47
C GLY A 90 2.97 44.35 7.63
N GLY A 91 2.77 45.20 6.64
CA GLY A 91 3.87 45.89 5.97
C GLY A 91 4.53 46.87 6.93
N ASN A 92 5.85 46.95 6.84
CA ASN A 92 6.60 48.18 6.95
C ASN A 92 7.88 48.03 6.11
#